data_AF-A0A0Q8IXE4-F1
#
_entry.id   AF-A0A0Q8IXE4-F1
#
_cell.length_a   1.000
_cell.length_b   1.000
_cell.length_c   1.000
_cell.angle_alpha   90.00
_cell.angle_beta   90.00
_cell.angle_gamma   90.00
#
_symmetry.space_group_name_H-M   'P 1'
#
loop_
_entity.id
_entity.type
_entity.pdbx_description
1 polymer ?
#
loop_
_entity_poly.entity_id
_entity_poly.type
_entity_poly.pdbx_seq_one_letter_code
_entity_poly.pdbx_strand_id
1 'polypeptide(L)'
;MTTKKTEIETEFASTHALRGAEYVAARNHLLHNPELPTLLRSVAKSSDATRYFDAKILAGWLDHANFYDSVLTELNSDELRAKVAQNRPKASNLSPLMEEYASKAQGSYGDKIAPLCWEVLLKAPTQMEHWQRGICVAMLNAVPQVEDIKPAVSLIATTQDPEVVGMLSNYLQKMPPKALIAGLTPEIDSIKKQIEISSNPEPLVRTRATLQTLLVDAQERKESGH
;
A
#
# COMPACT_ATOMS: atom_id res chain seq x y z
N MET A 1 -10.88 -12.84 -31.28
CA MET A 1 -10.11 -12.88 -30.02
C MET A 1 -9.57 -11.51 -29.57
N THR A 2 -9.47 -10.52 -30.46
CA THR A 2 -8.98 -9.16 -30.14
C THR A 2 -9.94 -8.35 -29.26
N THR A 3 -11.26 -8.41 -29.50
CA THR A 3 -12.24 -7.58 -28.77
C THR A 3 -12.31 -7.86 -27.27
N LYS A 4 -12.37 -9.14 -26.86
CA LYS A 4 -12.42 -9.54 -25.44
C LYS A 4 -11.17 -9.15 -24.65
N LYS A 5 -10.00 -9.15 -25.30
CA LYS A 5 -8.75 -8.72 -24.69
C LYS A 5 -8.75 -7.22 -24.40
N THR A 6 -9.27 -6.42 -25.33
CA THR A 6 -9.39 -4.96 -25.16
C THR A 6 -10.42 -4.58 -24.09
N GLU A 7 -11.50 -5.35 -23.95
CA GLU A 7 -12.52 -5.16 -22.92
C GLU A 7 -11.93 -5.33 -21.50
N ILE A 8 -11.25 -6.45 -21.22
CA ILE A 8 -10.66 -6.70 -19.88
C ILE A 8 -9.53 -5.70 -19.56
N GLU A 9 -8.73 -5.29 -20.55
CA GLU A 9 -7.71 -4.26 -20.35
C GLU A 9 -8.31 -2.92 -19.94
N THR A 10 -9.45 -2.55 -20.55
CA THR A 10 -10.18 -1.32 -20.24
C THR A 10 -10.82 -1.39 -18.86
N GLU A 11 -11.46 -2.53 -18.54
CA GLU A 11 -12.08 -2.77 -17.24
C GLU A 11 -11.02 -2.72 -16.12
N PHE A 12 -9.90 -3.43 -16.29
CA PHE A 12 -8.77 -3.36 -15.37
C PHE A 12 -8.27 -1.93 -15.16
N ALA A 13 -8.05 -1.17 -16.23
CA ALA A 13 -7.61 0.22 -16.13
C ALA A 13 -8.61 1.10 -15.37
N SER A 14 -9.92 0.84 -15.53
CA SER A 14 -10.96 1.60 -14.83
C SER A 14 -10.91 1.42 -13.31
N THR A 15 -10.48 0.25 -12.81
CA THR A 15 -10.38 -0.01 -11.36
C THR A 15 -9.35 0.86 -10.65
N HIS A 16 -8.45 1.50 -11.39
CA HIS A 16 -7.43 2.36 -10.82
C HIS A 16 -8.03 3.52 -10.02
N ALA A 17 -9.03 4.19 -10.59
CA ALA A 17 -9.67 5.37 -10.00
C ALA A 17 -10.76 5.01 -8.98
N LEU A 18 -11.29 3.78 -9.02
CA LEU A 18 -12.36 3.35 -8.13
C LEU A 18 -11.87 3.21 -6.69
N ARG A 19 -12.77 3.49 -5.75
CA ARG A 19 -12.60 3.31 -4.30
C ARG A 19 -13.88 2.70 -3.73
N GLY A 20 -13.88 2.35 -2.45
CA GLY A 20 -15.16 2.07 -1.81
C GLY A 20 -15.81 0.76 -2.29
N ALA A 21 -17.13 0.72 -2.19
CA ALA A 21 -17.95 -0.38 -2.70
C ALA A 21 -17.85 -0.56 -4.22
N GLU A 22 -17.66 0.53 -4.98
CA GLU A 22 -17.52 0.49 -6.44
C GLU A 22 -16.27 -0.28 -6.85
N TYR A 23 -15.15 -0.02 -6.17
CA TYR A 23 -13.92 -0.79 -6.39
C TYR A 23 -14.12 -2.27 -6.05
N VAL A 24 -14.72 -2.58 -4.90
CA VAL A 24 -14.95 -3.99 -4.50
C VAL A 24 -15.81 -4.72 -5.51
N ALA A 25 -16.86 -4.07 -6.03
CA ALA A 25 -17.72 -4.63 -7.06
C ALA A 25 -16.93 -4.90 -8.36
N ALA A 26 -16.16 -3.93 -8.84
CA ALA A 26 -15.34 -4.08 -10.04
C ALA A 26 -14.23 -5.13 -9.88
N ARG A 27 -13.54 -5.14 -8.75
CA ARG A 27 -12.54 -6.16 -8.37
C ARG A 27 -13.16 -7.55 -8.43
N ASN A 28 -14.30 -7.75 -7.76
CA ASN A 28 -14.99 -9.03 -7.75
C ASN A 28 -15.45 -9.43 -9.16
N HIS A 29 -15.93 -8.48 -9.98
CA HIS A 29 -16.29 -8.77 -11.36
C HIS A 29 -15.08 -9.27 -12.17
N LEU A 30 -13.95 -8.55 -12.11
CA LEU A 30 -12.71 -8.94 -12.78
C LEU A 30 -12.20 -10.32 -12.36
N LEU A 31 -12.29 -10.67 -11.07
CA LEU A 31 -11.82 -11.95 -10.55
C LEU A 31 -12.55 -13.16 -11.17
N HIS A 32 -13.74 -12.98 -11.74
CA HIS A 32 -14.46 -14.03 -12.47
C HIS A 32 -14.06 -14.12 -13.95
N ASN A 33 -13.23 -13.21 -14.45
CA ASN A 33 -12.84 -13.20 -15.86
C ASN A 33 -11.67 -14.19 -16.10
N PRO A 34 -11.84 -15.21 -16.98
CA PRO A 34 -10.82 -16.23 -17.21
C PRO A 34 -9.54 -15.68 -17.87
N GLU A 35 -9.59 -14.51 -18.52
CA GLU A 35 -8.43 -13.90 -19.16
C GLU A 35 -7.57 -13.06 -18.17
N LEU A 36 -8.07 -12.81 -16.95
CA LEU A 36 -7.40 -11.98 -15.96
C LEU A 36 -5.98 -12.46 -15.63
N PRO A 37 -5.70 -13.76 -15.37
CA PRO A 37 -4.35 -14.22 -15.06
C PRO A 37 -3.33 -13.95 -16.17
N THR A 38 -3.77 -13.98 -17.43
CA THR A 38 -2.92 -13.65 -18.59
C THR A 38 -2.65 -12.15 -18.65
N LEU A 39 -3.67 -11.32 -18.43
CA LEU A 39 -3.51 -9.87 -18.34
C LEU A 39 -2.54 -9.48 -17.21
N LEU A 40 -2.73 -10.01 -16.00
CA LEU A 40 -1.89 -9.68 -14.84
C LEU A 40 -0.42 -10.03 -15.06
N ARG A 41 -0.13 -11.19 -15.67
CA ARG A 41 1.24 -11.57 -16.06
C ARG A 41 1.85 -10.62 -17.09
N SER A 42 1.03 -10.04 -17.97
CA SER A 42 1.48 -9.03 -18.92
C SER A 42 1.76 -7.69 -18.23
N VAL A 43 0.87 -7.26 -17.34
CA VAL A 43 1.01 -5.99 -16.60
C VAL A 43 2.18 -6.03 -15.61
N ALA A 44 2.46 -7.19 -15.00
CA ALA A 44 3.63 -7.37 -14.12
C ALA A 44 4.98 -7.09 -14.80
N LYS A 45 5.02 -7.08 -16.15
CA LYS A 45 6.20 -6.72 -16.95
C LYS A 45 6.22 -5.24 -17.36
N SER A 46 5.16 -4.48 -17.07
CA SER A 46 5.06 -3.06 -17.39
C SER A 46 5.89 -2.22 -16.44
N SER A 47 6.43 -1.11 -16.95
CA SER A 47 7.09 -0.08 -16.14
C SER A 47 6.09 0.88 -15.45
N ASP A 48 4.80 0.78 -15.77
CA ASP A 48 3.75 1.55 -15.14
C ASP A 48 3.53 1.04 -13.70
N ALA A 49 4.11 1.76 -12.74
CA ALA A 49 4.06 1.41 -11.33
C ALA A 49 2.61 1.34 -10.82
N THR A 50 1.76 2.26 -11.27
CA THR A 50 0.37 2.33 -10.87
C THR A 50 -0.39 1.08 -11.28
N ARG A 51 -0.28 0.70 -12.56
CA ARG A 51 -0.90 -0.53 -13.07
C ARG A 51 -0.28 -1.77 -12.45
N TYR A 52 1.01 -1.74 -12.14
CA TYR A 52 1.70 -2.84 -11.46
C TYR A 52 1.06 -3.14 -10.08
N PHE A 53 0.75 -2.14 -9.26
CA PHE A 53 0.13 -2.39 -7.94
C PHE A 53 -1.31 -2.86 -8.03
N ASP A 54 -2.11 -2.28 -8.93
CA ASP A 54 -3.46 -2.77 -9.16
C ASP A 54 -3.44 -4.24 -9.62
N ALA A 55 -2.45 -4.62 -10.45
CA ALA A 55 -2.26 -5.99 -10.85
C ALA A 55 -1.80 -6.90 -9.70
N LYS A 56 -0.92 -6.43 -8.82
CA LYS A 56 -0.48 -7.17 -7.62
C LYS A 56 -1.62 -7.43 -6.65
N ILE A 57 -2.48 -6.43 -6.42
CA ILE A 57 -3.69 -6.59 -5.59
C ILE A 57 -4.58 -7.69 -6.16
N LEU A 58 -4.91 -7.61 -7.46
CA LEU A 58 -5.76 -8.62 -8.11
C LEU A 58 -5.12 -10.00 -8.15
N ALA A 59 -3.80 -10.09 -8.38
CA ALA A 59 -3.08 -11.37 -8.32
C ALA A 59 -3.15 -11.97 -6.90
N GLY A 60 -2.97 -11.16 -5.87
CA GLY A 60 -3.12 -11.59 -4.49
C GLY A 60 -4.52 -12.15 -4.20
N TRP A 61 -5.57 -11.52 -4.71
CA TRP A 61 -6.94 -12.05 -4.58
C TRP A 61 -7.14 -13.37 -5.31
N LEU A 62 -6.60 -13.53 -6.52
CA LEU A 62 -6.68 -14.80 -7.25
C LEU A 62 -6.00 -15.95 -6.47
N ASP A 63 -4.86 -15.67 -5.86
CA ASP A 63 -4.04 -16.70 -5.21
C ASP A 63 -4.46 -16.96 -3.75
N HIS A 64 -5.05 -15.96 -3.08
CA HIS A 64 -5.20 -15.95 -1.61
C HIS A 64 -6.56 -15.43 -1.10
N ALA A 65 -7.63 -15.45 -1.91
CA ALA A 65 -8.96 -14.94 -1.52
C ALA A 65 -9.43 -15.40 -0.13
N ASN A 66 -9.45 -16.71 0.15
CA ASN A 66 -9.90 -17.24 1.44
C ASN A 66 -9.08 -16.70 2.63
N PHE A 67 -7.78 -16.51 2.43
CA PHE A 67 -6.91 -15.93 3.44
C PHE A 67 -7.23 -14.45 3.64
N TYR A 68 -7.43 -13.69 2.57
CA TYR A 68 -7.79 -12.27 2.66
C TYR A 68 -9.16 -12.06 3.30
N ASP A 69 -10.15 -12.87 2.96
CA ASP A 69 -11.47 -12.84 3.58
C ASP A 69 -11.37 -13.12 5.08
N SER A 70 -10.53 -14.07 5.49
CA SER A 70 -10.27 -14.35 6.91
C SER A 70 -9.67 -13.14 7.63
N VAL A 71 -8.65 -12.50 7.05
CA VAL A 71 -8.02 -11.31 7.65
C VAL A 71 -9.00 -10.14 7.70
N LEU A 72 -9.74 -9.88 6.62
CA LEU A 72 -10.75 -8.82 6.60
C LEU A 72 -11.89 -9.08 7.59
N THR A 73 -12.30 -10.34 7.76
CA THR A 73 -13.32 -10.70 8.76
C THR A 73 -12.81 -10.41 10.17
N GLU A 74 -11.58 -10.79 10.48
CA GLU A 74 -10.95 -10.50 11.77
C GLU A 74 -10.85 -8.98 12.00
N LEU A 75 -10.34 -8.25 11.00
CA LEU A 75 -10.18 -6.80 11.05
C LEU A 75 -11.51 -6.05 11.21
N ASN A 76 -12.62 -6.59 10.72
CA ASN A 76 -13.95 -5.99 10.84
C ASN A 76 -14.76 -6.52 12.04
N SER A 77 -14.19 -7.43 12.84
CA SER A 77 -14.92 -8.04 13.95
C SER A 77 -15.25 -7.05 15.07
N ASP A 78 -16.42 -7.23 15.69
CA ASP A 78 -16.82 -6.45 16.86
C ASP A 78 -15.90 -6.70 18.05
N GLU A 79 -15.31 -7.91 18.15
CA GLU A 79 -14.33 -8.24 19.18
C GLU A 79 -13.09 -7.34 19.06
N LEU A 80 -12.53 -7.22 17.85
CA LEU A 80 -11.37 -6.37 17.61
C LEU A 80 -11.70 -4.89 17.83
N ARG A 81 -12.88 -4.46 17.37
CA ARG A 81 -13.39 -3.10 17.61
C ARG A 81 -13.51 -2.80 19.11
N ALA A 82 -14.01 -3.75 19.90
CA ALA A 82 -14.09 -3.63 21.36
C ALA A 82 -12.70 -3.58 22.02
N LYS A 83 -11.75 -4.41 21.58
CA LYS A 83 -10.35 -4.37 22.03
C LYS A 83 -9.71 -3.01 21.75
N VAL A 84 -9.95 -2.43 20.57
CA VAL A 84 -9.47 -1.07 20.24
C VAL A 84 -10.14 -0.03 21.14
N ALA A 85 -11.46 -0.10 21.34
CA ALA A 85 -12.19 0.84 22.18
C ALA A 85 -11.73 0.83 23.65
N GLN A 86 -11.42 -0.34 24.21
CA GLN A 86 -10.85 -0.49 25.56
C GLN A 86 -9.46 0.15 25.69
N ASN A 87 -8.71 0.19 24.59
CA ASN A 87 -7.35 0.74 24.53
C ASN A 87 -7.29 2.23 24.11
N ARG A 88 -8.41 2.84 23.68
CA ARG A 88 -8.46 4.22 23.17
C ARG A 88 -8.13 5.37 24.14
N PRO A 89 -8.19 5.30 25.49
CA PRO A 89 -7.93 6.49 26.32
C PRO A 89 -6.46 6.95 26.37
N LYS A 90 -5.52 6.25 25.70
CA LYS A 90 -4.12 6.67 25.59
C LYS A 90 -3.67 6.48 24.15
N ALA A 91 -3.35 7.56 23.44
CA ALA A 91 -2.89 7.53 22.04
C ALA A 91 -1.67 6.61 21.78
N SER A 92 -0.99 6.14 22.83
CA SER A 92 0.11 5.16 22.80
C SER A 92 -0.32 3.68 22.76
N ASN A 93 -1.61 3.34 22.91
CA ASN A 93 -2.06 1.97 23.23
C ASN A 93 -2.59 1.15 22.03
N LEU A 94 -2.51 1.65 20.80
CA LEU A 94 -2.68 0.79 19.61
C LEU A 94 -1.43 -0.08 19.36
N SER A 95 -0.30 0.25 19.99
CA SER A 95 0.99 -0.44 19.83
C SER A 95 0.91 -1.97 20.04
N PRO A 96 0.29 -2.49 21.11
CA PRO A 96 0.23 -3.94 21.34
C PRO A 96 -0.55 -4.67 20.24
N LEU A 97 -1.61 -4.05 19.72
CA LEU A 97 -2.40 -4.66 18.65
C LEU A 97 -1.65 -4.60 17.31
N MET A 98 -1.00 -3.48 17.02
CA MET A 98 -0.13 -3.36 15.85
C MET A 98 1.04 -4.36 15.91
N GLU A 99 1.64 -4.56 17.09
CA GLU A 99 2.70 -5.55 17.34
C GLU A 99 2.20 -6.99 17.17
N GLU A 100 0.98 -7.30 17.62
CA GLU A 100 0.36 -8.60 17.40
C GLU A 100 0.24 -8.90 15.90
N TYR A 101 -0.31 -7.96 15.13
CA TYR A 101 -0.48 -8.14 13.69
C TYR A 101 0.83 -8.10 12.93
N ALA A 102 1.81 -7.29 13.36
CA ALA A 102 3.18 -7.33 12.84
C ALA A 102 3.81 -8.71 13.07
N SER A 103 3.59 -9.31 14.24
CA SER A 103 4.08 -10.66 14.56
C SER A 103 3.39 -11.74 13.73
N LYS A 104 2.06 -11.63 13.53
CA LYS A 104 1.32 -12.51 12.61
C LYS A 104 1.85 -12.38 11.18
N ALA A 105 2.18 -11.16 10.75
CA ALA A 105 2.78 -10.90 9.45
C ALA A 105 4.16 -11.54 9.31
N GLN A 106 5.05 -11.41 10.30
CA GLN A 106 6.37 -12.04 10.26
C GLN A 106 6.33 -13.56 10.33
N GLY A 107 5.39 -14.13 11.08
CA GLY A 107 5.33 -15.58 11.31
C GLY A 107 4.49 -16.34 10.28
N SER A 108 3.23 -15.96 10.13
CA SER A 108 2.20 -16.78 9.47
C SER A 108 1.68 -16.19 8.17
N TYR A 109 1.69 -14.86 8.03
CA TYR A 109 1.21 -14.24 6.80
C TYR A 109 2.34 -14.10 5.79
N GLY A 110 3.53 -13.66 6.16
CA GLY A 110 4.62 -13.42 5.21
C GLY A 110 4.27 -12.34 4.18
N ASP A 111 4.85 -12.44 3.00
CA ASP A 111 4.70 -11.50 1.88
C ASP A 111 3.29 -11.47 1.27
N LYS A 112 2.54 -12.58 1.33
CA LYS A 112 1.15 -12.63 0.83
C LYS A 112 0.22 -11.61 1.48
N ILE A 113 0.53 -11.01 2.64
CA ILE A 113 -0.33 -9.98 3.23
C ILE A 113 -0.23 -8.63 2.51
N ALA A 114 0.89 -8.36 1.85
CA ALA A 114 1.18 -7.03 1.31
C ALA A 114 0.12 -6.54 0.31
N PRO A 115 -0.35 -7.36 -0.67
CA PRO A 115 -1.37 -6.90 -1.60
C PRO A 115 -2.69 -6.52 -0.91
N LEU A 116 -3.11 -7.26 0.13
CA LEU A 116 -4.29 -6.91 0.90
C LEU A 116 -4.11 -5.60 1.67
N CYS A 117 -2.95 -5.40 2.33
CA CYS A 117 -2.65 -4.15 3.00
C CYS A 117 -2.70 -2.96 2.04
N TRP A 118 -2.11 -3.10 0.84
CA TRP A 118 -2.13 -2.06 -0.17
C TRP A 118 -3.53 -1.78 -0.70
N GLU A 119 -4.37 -2.80 -0.85
CA GLU A 119 -5.77 -2.58 -1.17
C GLU A 119 -6.49 -1.78 -0.07
N VAL A 120 -6.34 -2.16 1.20
CA VAL A 120 -6.94 -1.43 2.32
C VAL A 120 -6.47 0.02 2.35
N LEU A 121 -5.20 0.27 2.06
CA LEU A 121 -4.62 1.62 2.12
C LEU A 121 -4.96 2.49 0.90
N LEU A 122 -4.93 1.92 -0.31
CA LEU A 122 -5.09 2.67 -1.56
C LEU A 122 -6.54 2.69 -2.05
N LYS A 123 -7.30 1.62 -1.79
CA LYS A 123 -8.63 1.38 -2.36
C LYS A 123 -9.75 1.40 -1.33
N ALA A 124 -9.38 1.46 -0.05
CA ALA A 124 -10.21 1.34 1.15
C ALA A 124 -11.71 1.41 0.85
N PRO A 125 -12.49 0.37 1.19
CA PRO A 125 -13.93 0.55 1.27
C PRO A 125 -14.19 1.74 2.21
N THR A 126 -15.15 2.60 1.88
CA THR A 126 -15.44 3.90 2.52
C THR A 126 -15.74 3.81 4.04
N GLN A 127 -15.64 2.62 4.62
CA GLN A 127 -15.99 2.25 5.98
C GLN A 127 -14.78 1.77 6.82
N MET A 128 -13.56 1.67 6.27
CA MET A 128 -12.38 1.27 7.04
C MET A 128 -11.93 2.40 7.98
N GLU A 129 -11.96 2.11 9.29
CA GLU A 129 -11.54 3.00 10.36
C GLU A 129 -10.01 3.21 10.36
N HIS A 130 -9.55 4.35 10.88
CA HIS A 130 -8.13 4.73 10.91
C HIS A 130 -7.22 3.65 11.53
N TRP A 131 -7.66 3.01 12.62
CA TRP A 131 -6.87 1.97 13.28
C TRP A 131 -6.68 0.70 12.42
N GLN A 132 -7.64 0.37 11.54
CA GLN A 132 -7.51 -0.76 10.61
C GLN A 132 -6.41 -0.49 9.57
N ARG A 133 -6.33 0.77 9.10
CA ARG A 133 -5.24 1.23 8.23
C ARG A 133 -3.91 1.17 8.96
N GLY A 134 -3.87 1.63 10.22
CA GLY A 134 -2.69 1.52 11.07
C GLY A 134 -2.20 0.07 11.22
N ILE A 135 -3.09 -0.89 11.45
CA ILE A 135 -2.75 -2.32 11.48
C ILE A 135 -2.16 -2.78 10.14
N CYS A 136 -2.73 -2.37 9.01
CA CYS A 136 -2.19 -2.72 7.68
C CYS A 136 -0.78 -2.16 7.48
N VAL A 137 -0.51 -0.91 7.88
CA VAL A 137 0.83 -0.34 7.82
C VAL A 137 1.79 -1.06 8.78
N ALA A 138 1.33 -1.50 9.96
CA ALA A 138 2.13 -2.29 10.88
C ALA A 138 2.53 -3.66 10.28
N MET A 139 1.60 -4.34 9.59
CA MET A 139 1.89 -5.58 8.88
C MET A 139 2.91 -5.37 7.76
N LEU A 140 2.74 -4.34 6.92
CA LEU A 140 3.72 -3.98 5.88
C LEU A 140 5.11 -3.72 6.51
N ASN A 141 5.16 -2.95 7.59
CA ASN A 141 6.38 -2.67 8.36
C ASN A 141 7.10 -3.90 8.92
N ALA A 142 6.38 -5.00 9.09
CA ALA A 142 6.92 -6.24 9.62
C ALA A 142 7.53 -7.12 8.52
N VAL A 143 7.05 -6.98 7.29
CA VAL A 143 7.50 -7.73 6.09
C VAL A 143 7.85 -6.78 4.93
N PRO A 144 8.83 -5.87 5.11
CA PRO A 144 9.13 -4.85 4.11
C PRO A 144 9.58 -5.45 2.77
N GLN A 145 8.93 -5.01 1.69
CA GLN A 145 9.25 -5.39 0.31
C GLN A 145 9.78 -4.19 -0.48
N VAL A 146 10.78 -4.40 -1.32
CA VAL A 146 11.38 -3.34 -2.15
C VAL A 146 10.36 -2.82 -3.17
N GLU A 147 9.51 -3.71 -3.66
CA GLU A 147 8.45 -3.42 -4.62
C GLU A 147 7.46 -2.40 -4.05
N ASP A 148 7.32 -2.33 -2.73
CA ASP A 148 6.35 -1.49 -2.03
C ASP A 148 6.86 -0.06 -1.73
N ILE A 149 8.09 0.28 -2.13
CA ILE A 149 8.64 1.64 -1.96
C ILE A 149 7.79 2.68 -2.69
N LYS A 150 7.46 2.42 -3.96
CA LYS A 150 6.67 3.33 -4.80
C LYS A 150 5.26 3.62 -4.25
N PRO A 151 4.44 2.62 -3.89
CA PRO A 151 3.09 2.85 -3.39
C PRO A 151 3.11 3.52 -2.01
N ALA A 152 4.11 3.21 -1.17
CA ALA A 152 4.31 3.92 0.10
C ALA A 152 4.52 5.42 -0.12
N VAL A 153 5.37 5.79 -1.08
CA VAL A 153 5.68 7.18 -1.38
C VAL A 153 4.49 7.90 -2.03
N SER A 154 3.80 7.23 -2.97
CA SER A 154 2.59 7.76 -3.59
C SER A 154 1.49 8.01 -2.55
N LEU A 155 1.29 7.08 -1.62
CA LEU A 155 0.30 7.22 -0.56
C LEU A 155 0.68 8.32 0.42
N ILE A 156 1.94 8.41 0.82
CA ILE A 156 2.47 9.52 1.64
C ILE A 156 2.13 10.87 1.00
N ALA A 157 2.31 11.01 -0.31
CA ALA A 157 2.12 12.29 -1.01
C ALA A 157 0.64 12.69 -1.13
N THR A 158 -0.28 11.74 -1.00
CA THR A 158 -1.72 11.93 -1.29
C THR A 158 -2.63 11.79 -0.06
N THR A 159 -2.21 11.06 0.97
CA THR A 159 -3.01 10.85 2.18
C THR A 159 -2.97 12.07 3.09
N GLN A 160 -4.09 12.33 3.77
CA GLN A 160 -4.18 13.38 4.79
C GLN A 160 -4.04 12.81 6.22
N ASP A 161 -3.91 11.50 6.36
CA ASP A 161 -3.81 10.82 7.65
C ASP A 161 -2.36 10.89 8.20
N PRO A 162 -2.10 11.69 9.26
CA PRO A 162 -0.75 11.89 9.78
C PRO A 162 -0.12 10.63 10.37
N GLU A 163 -0.94 9.71 10.89
CA GLU A 163 -0.47 8.45 11.48
C GLU A 163 0.02 7.52 10.37
N VAL A 164 -0.77 7.36 9.31
CA VAL A 164 -0.38 6.59 8.12
C VAL A 164 0.91 7.15 7.51
N VAL A 165 1.03 8.48 7.41
CA VAL A 165 2.24 9.15 6.93
C VAL A 165 3.46 8.81 7.80
N GLY A 166 3.33 8.93 9.13
CA GLY A 166 4.42 8.62 10.05
C GLY A 166 4.86 7.16 9.98
N MET A 167 3.90 6.23 9.94
CA MET A 167 4.18 4.80 9.88
C MET A 167 4.77 4.36 8.54
N LEU A 168 4.35 4.95 7.42
CA LEU A 168 4.96 4.71 6.10
C LEU A 168 6.34 5.36 5.97
N SER A 169 6.59 6.49 6.65
CA SER A 169 7.95 7.04 6.72
C SER A 169 8.90 6.08 7.43
N ASN A 170 8.47 5.50 8.55
CA ASN A 170 9.23 4.46 9.24
C ASN A 170 9.44 3.21 8.37
N TYR A 171 8.45 2.85 7.55
CA TYR A 171 8.56 1.76 6.57
C TYR A 171 9.69 2.00 5.58
N LEU A 172 9.73 3.19 4.98
CA LEU A 172 10.78 3.57 4.03
C LEU A 172 12.16 3.60 4.67
N GLN A 173 12.29 4.00 5.94
CA GLN A 173 13.57 4.00 6.66
C GLN A 173 14.16 2.59 6.87
N LYS A 174 13.33 1.54 6.85
CA LYS A 174 13.79 0.15 6.96
C LYS A 174 14.31 -0.42 5.64
N MET A 175 14.11 0.29 4.53
CA MET A 175 14.48 -0.21 3.20
C MET A 175 15.98 -0.07 2.94
N PRO A 176 16.58 -1.00 2.17
CA PRO A 176 17.96 -0.85 1.74
C PRO A 176 18.15 0.47 0.97
N PRO A 177 19.19 1.27 1.27
CA PRO A 177 19.41 2.55 0.59
C PRO A 177 19.48 2.44 -0.94
N LYS A 178 20.10 1.37 -1.47
CA LYS A 178 20.16 1.10 -2.92
C LYS A 178 18.78 0.88 -3.54
N ALA A 179 17.90 0.19 -2.83
CA ALA A 179 16.53 -0.05 -3.26
C ALA A 179 15.70 1.24 -3.22
N LEU A 180 15.87 2.07 -2.19
CA LEU A 180 15.26 3.40 -2.12
C LEU A 180 15.68 4.29 -3.29
N ILE A 181 16.99 4.36 -3.59
CA ILE A 181 17.51 5.11 -4.75
C ILE A 181 16.83 4.62 -6.03
N ALA A 182 16.88 3.31 -6.29
CA ALA A 182 16.34 2.73 -7.52
C ALA A 182 14.83 2.93 -7.66
N GLY A 183 14.09 2.80 -6.56
CA GLY A 183 12.64 2.98 -6.52
C GLY A 183 12.20 4.44 -6.66
N LEU A 184 12.95 5.38 -6.06
CA LEU A 184 12.59 6.80 -6.00
C LEU A 184 13.10 7.62 -7.19
N THR A 185 14.24 7.27 -7.80
CA THR A 185 14.87 8.06 -8.87
C THR A 185 13.92 8.40 -10.03
N PRO A 186 13.08 7.47 -10.55
CA PRO A 186 12.18 7.80 -11.67
C PRO A 186 11.03 8.74 -11.31
N GLU A 187 10.65 8.81 -10.03
CA GLU A 187 9.44 9.49 -9.57
C GLU A 187 9.75 10.73 -8.73
N ILE A 188 11.03 10.99 -8.46
CA ILE A 188 11.51 12.02 -7.53
C ILE A 188 10.92 13.40 -7.83
N ASP A 189 10.83 13.78 -9.10
CA ASP A 189 10.31 15.09 -9.52
C ASP A 189 8.78 15.15 -9.43
N SER A 190 8.10 14.04 -9.71
CA SER A 190 6.65 13.93 -9.52
C SER A 190 6.30 14.02 -8.03
N ILE A 191 7.06 13.35 -7.17
CA ILE A 191 6.89 13.36 -5.72
C ILE A 191 7.17 14.77 -5.16
N LYS A 192 8.26 15.42 -5.58
CA LYS A 192 8.55 16.82 -5.22
C LYS A 192 7.40 17.75 -5.60
N LYS A 193 6.90 17.64 -6.84
CA LYS A 193 5.78 18.45 -7.31
C LYS A 193 4.50 18.20 -6.53
N GLN A 194 4.20 16.94 -6.18
CA GLN A 194 3.04 16.58 -5.36
C GLN A 194 3.15 17.15 -3.94
N ILE A 195 4.35 17.14 -3.36
CA ILE A 195 4.63 17.77 -2.05
C ILE A 195 4.43 19.29 -2.13
N GLU A 196 4.87 19.95 -3.20
CA GLU A 196 4.75 21.40 -3.38
C GLU A 196 3.31 21.90 -3.53
N ILE A 197 2.42 21.09 -4.12
CA ILE A 197 1.01 21.44 -4.35
C ILE A 197 0.08 20.96 -3.24
N SER A 198 0.57 20.19 -2.26
CA SER A 198 -0.27 19.68 -1.18
C SER A 198 -0.63 20.76 -0.17
N SER A 199 -1.89 20.80 0.23
CA SER A 199 -2.46 21.77 1.17
C SER A 199 -2.27 21.42 2.65
N ASN A 200 -1.61 20.30 2.99
CA ASN A 200 -1.46 19.83 4.37
C ASN A 200 0.01 19.85 4.86
N PRO A 201 0.47 20.89 5.57
CA PRO A 201 1.89 21.15 5.76
C PRO A 201 2.60 20.28 6.81
N GLU A 202 1.98 19.81 7.89
CA GLU A 202 2.74 19.23 9.02
C GLU A 202 3.24 17.79 8.84
N PRO A 203 2.40 16.80 8.44
CA PRO A 203 2.85 15.43 8.22
C PRO A 203 3.75 15.33 6.98
N LEU A 204 3.46 16.18 6.00
CA LEU A 204 4.27 16.31 4.79
C LEU A 204 5.56 17.07 5.03
N VAL A 205 5.71 17.98 6.00
CA VAL A 205 7.03 18.57 6.32
C VAL A 205 7.97 17.53 6.93
N ARG A 206 7.50 16.68 7.85
CA ARG A 206 8.31 15.58 8.42
C ARG A 206 8.65 14.52 7.38
N THR A 207 7.72 14.22 6.50
CA THR A 207 7.93 13.25 5.43
C THR A 207 8.69 13.84 4.26
N ARG A 208 8.57 15.15 3.99
CA ARG A 208 9.41 15.90 3.07
C ARG A 208 10.82 15.96 3.60
N ALA A 209 11.05 16.19 4.90
CA ALA A 209 12.39 16.12 5.47
C ALA A 209 12.94 14.69 5.38
N THR A 210 12.14 13.67 5.74
CA THR A 210 12.57 12.26 5.66
C THR A 210 12.84 11.84 4.21
N LEU A 211 11.93 12.13 3.28
CA LEU A 211 12.11 11.86 1.85
C LEU A 211 13.23 12.71 1.27
N GLN A 212 13.37 13.99 1.61
CA GLN A 212 14.47 14.83 1.13
C GLN A 212 15.81 14.34 1.67
N THR A 213 15.92 13.93 2.93
CA THR A 213 17.12 13.30 3.50
C THR A 213 17.40 11.98 2.79
N LEU A 214 16.40 11.11 2.63
CA LEU A 214 16.57 9.84 1.91
C LEU A 214 16.95 10.07 0.44
N LEU A 215 16.46 11.14 -0.19
CA LEU A 215 16.75 11.52 -1.58
C LEU A 215 18.11 12.19 -1.75
N VAL A 216 18.53 13.04 -0.81
CA VAL A 216 19.87 13.64 -0.77
C VAL A 216 20.90 12.55 -0.51
N ASP A 217 20.71 11.71 0.51
CA ASP A 217 21.56 10.55 0.79
C ASP A 217 21.63 9.60 -0.42
N ALA A 218 20.50 9.39 -1.09
CA ALA A 218 20.41 8.60 -2.30
C ALA A 218 21.25 9.17 -3.45
N GLN A 219 21.17 10.49 -3.63
CA GLN A 219 21.82 11.21 -4.73
C GLN A 219 23.33 11.37 -4.48
N GLU A 220 23.74 11.67 -3.25
CA GLU A 220 25.15 11.71 -2.83
C GLU A 220 25.83 10.34 -2.96
N ARG A 221 25.11 9.24 -2.65
CA ARG A 221 25.62 7.86 -2.82
C ARG A 221 25.75 7.44 -4.29
N LYS A 222 24.82 7.90 -5.13
CA LYS A 222 24.91 7.72 -6.59
C LYS A 222 26.11 8.45 -7.18
N GLU A 223 26.37 9.67 -6.73
CA GLU A 223 27.51 10.49 -7.18
C GLU A 223 28.86 9.98 -6.66
N SER A 224 28.87 9.30 -5.51
CA SER A 224 30.07 8.67 -4.93
C SER A 224 30.31 7.21 -5.38
N GLY A 225 29.44 6.65 -6.22
CA GLY A 225 29.65 5.33 -6.83
C GLY A 225 29.59 4.15 -5.86
N HIS A 226 28.81 4.24 -4.78
CA HIS A 226 28.65 3.18 -3.76
C HIS A 226 27.31 2.44 -3.85
#